data_AF-A0A972F7L8-F1
#
_entry.id   AF-A0A972F7L8-F1
#
_cell.length_a   1.000
_cell.length_b   1.000
_cell.length_c   1.000
_cell.angle_alpha   90.00
_cell.angle_beta   90.00
_cell.angle_gamma   90.00
#
_symmetry.space_group_name_H-M   'P 1'
#
loop_
_entity.id
_entity.type
_entity.pdbx_description
1 polymer ?
#
loop_
_entity_poly.entity_id
_entity_poly.type
_entity_poly.pdbx_seq_one_letter_code
_entity_poly.pdbx_strand_id
1 'polypeptide(L)'
;MSTSFFDCLDYDTAKDVELLSRAIYELRESRKRVLAETGYEDETSLFNAIREGAIAEHPAYELLLAARVMDQAREDARMALRPEPGERPAHCLHAALCATLEEKFAERITAPVELLQDALRFMLDSGHEVTARFAADDAFSIEWREGDAISRIDSAPNTTNGGQGAPHYHDATGELHSETPCDTSGAAEDVMVSVVAYLLEASRGN
;
A
#
# COMPACT_ATOMS: atom_id res chain seq x y z
N MET A 1 21.91 37.04 19.02
CA MET A 1 20.82 36.48 19.85
C MET A 1 20.07 35.52 18.96
N SER A 2 20.06 34.24 19.32
CA SER A 2 19.43 33.17 18.53
C SER A 2 17.93 33.23 18.78
N THR A 3 17.18 33.86 17.87
CA THR A 3 15.72 33.83 17.87
C THR A 3 15.30 32.37 17.67
N SER A 4 14.65 31.77 18.66
CA SER A 4 14.16 30.40 18.56
C SER A 4 13.08 30.38 17.49
N PHE A 5 13.18 29.47 16.51
CA PHE A 5 12.19 29.28 15.43
C PHE A 5 10.76 29.05 15.96
N PHE A 6 10.63 28.70 17.24
CA PHE A 6 9.39 28.39 17.92
C PHE A 6 8.72 29.57 18.66
N ASP A 7 9.33 30.76 18.72
CA ASP A 7 8.80 31.89 19.52
C ASP A 7 7.53 32.55 18.92
N CYS A 8 7.09 32.14 17.72
CA CYS A 8 5.93 32.69 17.02
C CYS A 8 4.84 31.67 16.65
N LEU A 9 4.94 30.41 17.08
CA LEU A 9 3.95 29.38 16.76
C LEU A 9 2.99 29.20 17.95
N ASP A 10 1.69 29.17 17.69
CA ASP A 10 0.74 28.73 18.71
C ASP A 10 1.01 27.26 19.08
N TYR A 11 0.53 26.86 20.26
CA TYR A 11 0.83 25.56 20.85
C TYR A 11 0.34 24.38 19.99
N ASP A 12 -0.78 24.55 19.30
CA ASP A 12 -1.35 23.50 18.44
C ASP A 12 -0.50 23.35 17.16
N THR A 13 -0.07 24.46 16.57
CA THR A 13 0.86 24.46 15.44
C THR A 13 2.22 23.87 15.82
N ALA A 14 2.75 24.19 17.02
CA ALA A 14 4.00 23.61 17.50
C ALA A 14 3.91 22.07 17.66
N LYS A 15 2.77 21.56 18.13
CA LYS A 15 2.50 20.12 18.21
C LYS A 15 2.39 19.46 16.84
N ASP A 16 1.68 20.08 15.91
CA ASP A 16 1.54 19.55 14.55
C ASP A 16 2.91 19.46 13.86
N VAL A 17 3.76 20.47 14.05
CA VAL A 17 5.14 20.46 13.55
C VAL A 17 5.95 19.33 14.18
N GLU A 18 5.86 19.11 15.50
CA GLU A 18 6.55 18.01 16.19
C GLU A 18 6.10 16.64 15.67
N LEU A 19 4.78 16.43 15.58
CA LEU A 19 4.18 15.17 15.11
C LEU A 19 4.59 14.84 13.68
N LEU A 20 4.47 15.81 12.76
CA LEU A 20 4.85 15.63 11.37
C LEU A 20 6.36 15.43 11.21
N SER A 21 7.19 16.16 11.96
CA SER A 21 8.64 15.98 11.95
C SER A 21 9.05 14.57 12.40
N ARG A 22 8.41 14.05 13.45
CA ARG A 22 8.62 12.68 13.91
C ARG A 22 8.17 11.65 12.87
N ALA A 23 6.99 11.85 12.29
CA ALA A 23 6.47 10.96 11.23
C ALA A 23 7.41 10.91 10.02
N ILE A 24 7.93 12.05 9.56
CA ILE A 24 8.90 12.13 8.46
C ILE A 24 10.17 11.31 8.77
N TYR A 25 10.67 11.40 10.00
CA TYR A 25 11.83 10.65 10.43
C TYR A 25 11.54 9.14 10.48
N GLU A 26 10.44 8.75 11.10
CA GLU A 26 10.04 7.34 11.22
C GLU A 26 9.82 6.70 9.84
N LEU A 27 9.11 7.36 8.93
CA LEU A 27 8.91 6.88 7.56
C LEU A 27 10.22 6.72 6.80
N ARG A 28 11.16 7.66 6.96
CA ARG A 28 12.49 7.55 6.36
C ARG A 28 13.26 6.34 6.88
N GLU A 29 13.24 6.10 8.20
CA GLU A 29 13.96 4.96 8.78
C GLU A 29 13.26 3.62 8.52
N SER A 30 11.94 3.58 8.47
CA SER A 30 11.18 2.40 8.02
C SER A 30 11.51 2.06 6.55
N ARG A 31 11.46 3.03 5.65
CA ARG A 31 11.82 2.84 4.23
C ARG A 31 13.23 2.29 4.06
N LYS A 32 14.21 2.82 4.81
CA LYS A 32 15.59 2.32 4.78
C LYS A 32 15.69 0.87 5.24
N ARG A 33 14.97 0.48 6.30
CA ARG A 33 14.96 -0.90 6.79
C ARG A 33 14.39 -1.86 5.75
N VAL A 34 13.25 -1.50 5.16
CA VAL A 34 12.59 -2.27 4.09
C VAL A 34 13.53 -2.48 2.89
N LEU A 35 14.20 -1.44 2.41
CA LEU A 35 15.15 -1.57 1.30
C LEU A 35 16.38 -2.41 1.68
N ALA A 36 16.90 -2.25 2.90
CA ALA A 36 18.04 -3.03 3.38
C ALA A 36 17.76 -4.54 3.41
N GLU A 37 16.52 -4.98 3.66
CA GLU A 37 16.12 -6.39 3.60
C GLU A 37 16.27 -7.00 2.20
N THR A 38 16.18 -6.16 1.15
CA THR A 38 16.31 -6.61 -0.24
C THR A 38 17.75 -6.64 -0.73
N GLY A 39 18.67 -5.97 -0.04
CA GLY A 39 20.05 -5.77 -0.46
C GLY A 39 20.26 -4.70 -1.55
N TYR A 40 19.19 -3.99 -1.94
CA TYR A 40 19.26 -2.88 -2.92
C TYR A 40 19.21 -1.52 -2.23
N GLU A 41 19.85 -0.52 -2.83
CA GLU A 41 19.99 0.82 -2.25
C GLU A 41 18.73 1.68 -2.40
N ASP A 42 17.98 1.47 -3.49
CA ASP A 42 16.78 2.24 -3.82
C ASP A 42 15.73 1.40 -4.58
N GLU A 43 14.53 1.96 -4.70
CA GLU A 43 13.38 1.36 -5.37
C GLU A 43 13.62 1.13 -6.87
N THR A 44 14.47 1.95 -7.50
CA THR A 44 14.71 1.84 -8.94
C THR A 44 15.57 0.62 -9.25
N SER A 45 16.62 0.44 -8.47
CA SER A 45 17.51 -0.72 -8.55
C SER A 45 16.78 -2.00 -8.15
N LEU A 46 15.95 -1.98 -7.10
CA LEU A 46 15.08 -3.10 -6.72
C LEU A 46 14.07 -3.45 -7.81
N PHE A 47 13.35 -2.47 -8.37
CA PHE A 47 12.38 -2.71 -9.44
C PHE A 47 13.04 -3.34 -10.69
N ASN A 48 14.23 -2.86 -11.07
CA ASN A 48 14.97 -3.44 -12.19
C ASN A 48 15.40 -4.88 -11.91
N ALA A 49 15.83 -5.18 -10.69
CA ALA A 49 16.19 -6.54 -10.30
C ALA A 49 14.99 -7.51 -10.36
N ILE A 50 13.81 -7.07 -9.90
CA ILE A 50 12.57 -7.85 -10.02
C ILE A 50 12.26 -8.08 -11.50
N ARG A 51 12.24 -7.00 -12.29
CA ARG A 51 11.95 -7.04 -13.74
C ARG A 51 12.88 -7.97 -14.52
N GLU A 52 14.14 -8.06 -14.12
CA GLU A 52 15.15 -8.90 -14.77
C GLU A 52 15.20 -10.34 -14.21
N GLY A 53 14.40 -10.64 -13.18
CA GLY A 53 14.41 -11.94 -12.50
C GLY A 53 15.67 -12.19 -11.68
N ALA A 54 16.41 -11.14 -11.33
CA ALA A 54 17.62 -11.24 -10.50
C ALA A 54 17.31 -11.50 -9.02
N ILE A 55 16.08 -11.20 -8.59
CA ILE A 55 15.52 -11.53 -7.27
C ILE A 55 14.12 -12.14 -7.46
N ALA A 56 13.71 -13.02 -6.56
CA ALA A 56 12.35 -13.54 -6.55
C ALA A 56 11.34 -12.40 -6.38
N GLU A 57 10.27 -12.44 -7.16
CA GLU A 57 9.23 -11.42 -7.17
C GLU A 57 8.66 -11.16 -5.77
N HIS A 58 8.37 -12.21 -5.03
CA HIS A 58 7.88 -12.13 -3.67
C HIS A 58 8.94 -12.65 -2.67
N PRO A 59 9.20 -11.92 -1.57
CA PRO A 59 8.50 -10.72 -1.10
C PRO A 59 9.05 -9.38 -1.66
N ALA A 60 9.89 -9.42 -2.70
CA ALA A 60 10.63 -8.22 -3.15
C ALA A 60 9.71 -7.11 -3.66
N TYR A 61 8.61 -7.44 -4.34
CA TYR A 61 7.66 -6.48 -4.87
C TYR A 61 6.84 -5.82 -3.76
N GLU A 62 6.45 -6.55 -2.71
CA GLU A 62 5.79 -5.99 -1.54
C GLU A 62 6.69 -5.01 -0.79
N LEU A 63 7.98 -5.34 -0.66
CA LEU A 63 8.97 -4.45 -0.04
C LEU A 63 9.22 -3.21 -0.91
N LEU A 64 9.22 -3.36 -2.24
CA LEU A 64 9.28 -2.23 -3.17
C LEU A 64 8.07 -1.29 -3.00
N LEU A 65 6.85 -1.85 -3.01
CA LEU A 65 5.62 -1.08 -2.82
C LEU A 65 5.63 -0.37 -1.46
N ALA A 66 6.03 -1.06 -0.40
CA ALA A 66 6.13 -0.48 0.93
C ALA A 66 7.10 0.70 0.97
N ALA A 67 8.28 0.57 0.35
CA ALA A 67 9.24 1.66 0.25
C ALA A 67 8.66 2.88 -0.47
N ARG A 68 7.94 2.68 -1.59
CA ARG A 68 7.27 3.76 -2.35
C ARG A 68 6.17 4.45 -1.55
N VAL A 69 5.31 3.68 -0.88
CA VAL A 69 4.22 4.21 -0.05
C VAL A 69 4.78 5.04 1.10
N MET A 70 5.82 4.56 1.77
CA MET A 70 6.48 5.30 2.84
C MET A 70 7.17 6.58 2.34
N ASP A 71 7.76 6.57 1.15
CA ASP A 71 8.36 7.76 0.54
C ASP A 71 7.29 8.80 0.20
N GLN A 72 6.18 8.38 -0.41
CA GLN A 72 5.04 9.25 -0.71
C GLN A 72 4.44 9.85 0.56
N ALA A 73 4.14 9.03 1.57
CA ALA A 73 3.62 9.51 2.85
C ALA A 73 4.57 10.51 3.54
N ARG A 74 5.89 10.34 3.35
CA ARG A 74 6.90 11.27 3.86
C ARG A 74 6.85 12.60 3.11
N GLU A 75 6.69 12.58 1.78
CA GLU A 75 6.52 13.80 0.99
C GLU A 75 5.21 14.52 1.33
N ASP A 76 4.13 13.79 1.57
CA ASP A 76 2.86 14.37 2.02
C ASP A 76 2.99 15.06 3.38
N ALA A 77 3.65 14.40 4.34
CA ALA A 77 3.95 14.99 5.64
C ALA A 77 4.86 16.24 5.52
N ARG A 78 5.82 16.25 4.59
CA ARG A 78 6.66 17.42 4.30
C ARG A 78 5.87 18.57 3.67
N MET A 79 4.93 18.25 2.79
CA MET A 79 4.04 19.25 2.19
C MET A 79 3.13 19.87 3.25
N ALA A 80 2.62 19.07 4.19
CA ALA A 80 1.80 19.55 5.31
C ALA A 80 2.55 20.50 6.27
N LEU A 81 3.89 20.39 6.36
CA LEU A 81 4.74 21.33 7.12
C LEU A 81 4.96 22.68 6.41
N ARG A 82 4.60 22.83 5.14
CA ARG A 82 4.83 24.09 4.42
C ARG A 82 3.91 25.19 4.97
N PRO A 83 4.44 26.41 5.22
CA PRO A 83 3.68 27.50 5.82
C PRO A 83 2.64 28.15 4.89
N GLU A 84 2.63 27.79 3.61
CA GLU A 84 1.69 28.33 2.64
C GLU A 84 0.32 27.63 2.76
N PRO A 85 -0.82 28.34 2.64
CA PRO A 85 -2.13 27.74 2.49
C PRO A 85 -2.24 27.10 1.09
N GLY A 86 -1.48 26.04 0.87
CA GLY A 86 -1.64 25.15 -0.27
C GLY A 86 -2.79 24.20 -0.02
N GLU A 87 -3.39 23.72 -1.10
CA GLU A 87 -4.28 22.56 -1.08
C GLU A 87 -3.61 21.46 -0.25
N ARG A 88 -4.30 20.98 0.80
CA ARG A 88 -3.80 19.86 1.59
C ARG A 88 -3.50 18.73 0.62
N PRO A 89 -2.35 18.03 0.75
CA PRO A 89 -2.02 16.97 -0.18
C PRO A 89 -3.19 15.99 -0.27
N ALA A 90 -3.45 15.52 -1.50
CA ALA A 90 -4.48 14.54 -1.77
C ALA A 90 -4.39 13.43 -0.73
N HIS A 91 -5.54 13.01 -0.20
CA HIS A 91 -5.62 11.98 0.83
C HIS A 91 -4.69 10.82 0.49
N CYS A 92 -3.87 10.38 1.46
CA CYS A 92 -3.07 9.17 1.31
C CYS A 92 -3.97 8.07 0.72
N LEU A 93 -3.54 7.44 -0.38
CA LEU A 93 -4.36 6.50 -1.15
C LEU A 93 -5.00 5.43 -0.26
N HIS A 94 -4.24 4.90 0.71
CA HIS A 94 -4.75 3.94 1.69
C HIS A 94 -5.85 4.50 2.60
N ALA A 95 -5.81 5.79 2.96
CA ALA A 95 -6.87 6.43 3.72
C ALA A 95 -8.16 6.60 2.89
N ALA A 96 -8.05 6.91 1.60
CA ALA A 96 -9.20 6.94 0.69
C ALA A 96 -9.81 5.54 0.49
N LEU A 97 -8.96 4.52 0.37
CA LEU A 97 -9.40 3.12 0.32
C LEU A 97 -10.08 2.68 1.62
N CYS A 98 -9.54 3.06 2.77
CA CYS A 98 -10.17 2.79 4.08
C CYS A 98 -11.58 3.38 4.15
N ALA A 99 -11.74 4.65 3.78
CA ALA A 99 -13.06 5.30 3.75
C ALA A 99 -14.02 4.59 2.77
N THR A 100 -13.52 4.18 1.61
CA THR A 100 -14.31 3.41 0.62
C THR A 100 -14.78 2.06 1.18
N LEU A 101 -13.90 1.35 1.90
CA LEU A 101 -14.21 0.07 2.53
C LEU A 101 -15.24 0.22 3.64
N GLU A 102 -15.08 1.24 4.49
CA GLU A 102 -16.03 1.55 5.56
C GLU A 102 -17.40 1.97 5.00
N GLU A 103 -17.44 2.77 3.93
CA GLU A 103 -18.69 3.18 3.29
C GLU A 103 -19.44 2.00 2.66
N LYS A 104 -18.73 1.14 1.92
CA LYS A 104 -19.36 0.10 1.07
C LYS A 104 -19.50 -1.26 1.75
N PHE A 105 -18.62 -1.57 2.71
CA PHE A 105 -18.47 -2.92 3.24
C PHE A 105 -18.40 -3.01 4.77
N ALA A 106 -18.76 -1.95 5.51
CA ALA A 106 -18.74 -1.98 6.98
C ALA A 106 -19.46 -3.20 7.60
N GLU A 107 -20.60 -3.61 7.04
CA GLU A 107 -21.36 -4.77 7.55
C GLU A 107 -20.68 -6.12 7.29
N ARG A 108 -19.73 -6.17 6.35
CA ARG A 108 -18.99 -7.37 5.94
C ARG A 108 -17.58 -7.43 6.51
N ILE A 109 -17.14 -6.39 7.21
CA ILE A 109 -15.82 -6.28 7.83
C ILE A 109 -15.96 -6.57 9.33
N THR A 110 -15.24 -7.57 9.84
CA THR A 110 -15.44 -8.08 11.21
C THR A 110 -14.68 -7.28 12.29
N ALA A 111 -13.75 -6.43 11.88
CA ALA A 111 -12.96 -5.55 12.75
C ALA A 111 -12.58 -4.28 11.99
N PRO A 112 -12.38 -3.12 12.66
CA PRO A 112 -12.00 -1.89 11.98
C PRO A 112 -10.80 -2.07 11.04
N VAL A 113 -10.86 -1.43 9.88
CA VAL A 113 -9.75 -1.46 8.90
C VAL A 113 -8.51 -0.86 9.57
N GLU A 114 -7.42 -1.60 9.52
CA GLU A 114 -6.14 -1.18 10.08
C GLU A 114 -5.30 -0.50 9.00
N LEU A 115 -4.95 0.76 9.22
CA LEU A 115 -3.99 1.50 8.39
C LEU A 115 -2.59 1.31 8.94
N LEU A 116 -1.76 0.57 8.19
CA LEU A 116 -0.33 0.41 8.44
C LEU A 116 0.46 1.53 7.74
N GLN A 117 1.78 1.56 7.93
CA GLN A 117 2.63 2.56 7.26
C GLN A 117 2.67 2.38 5.73
N ASP A 118 2.53 1.15 5.24
CA ASP A 118 2.66 0.75 3.84
C ASP A 118 1.42 0.09 3.23
N ALA A 119 0.44 -0.26 4.06
CA ALA A 119 -0.66 -1.14 3.67
C ALA A 119 -1.95 -0.81 4.41
N LEU A 120 -3.05 -1.33 3.90
CA LEU A 120 -4.33 -1.46 4.61
C LEU A 120 -4.59 -2.95 4.89
N ARG A 121 -5.06 -3.26 6.09
CA ARG A 121 -5.40 -4.63 6.50
C ARG A 121 -6.78 -4.71 7.10
N PHE A 122 -7.55 -5.72 6.73
CA PHE A 122 -8.88 -5.94 7.29
C PHE A 122 -9.30 -7.41 7.19
N MET A 123 -10.33 -7.75 7.96
CA MET A 123 -10.89 -9.09 8.02
C MET A 123 -12.33 -9.07 7.52
N LEU A 124 -12.64 -9.93 6.55
CA LEU A 124 -14.00 -10.10 6.04
C LEU A 124 -14.76 -11.18 6.81
N ASP A 125 -16.09 -11.06 6.88
CA ASP A 125 -16.98 -12.06 7.48
C ASP A 125 -17.01 -13.39 6.72
N SER A 126 -16.45 -13.40 5.50
CA SER A 126 -16.19 -14.58 4.69
C SER A 126 -15.02 -15.42 5.19
N GLY A 127 -14.22 -14.93 6.14
CA GLY A 127 -13.04 -15.63 6.64
C GLY A 127 -11.72 -15.24 5.97
N HIS A 128 -11.74 -14.29 5.03
CA HIS A 128 -10.54 -13.77 4.37
C HIS A 128 -9.89 -12.64 5.18
N GLU A 129 -8.62 -12.80 5.53
CA GLU A 129 -7.76 -11.70 6.00
C GLU A 129 -7.09 -11.07 4.78
N VAL A 130 -7.34 -9.79 4.51
CA VAL A 130 -6.83 -9.07 3.33
C VAL A 130 -5.78 -8.07 3.75
N THR A 131 -4.64 -8.05 3.05
CA THR A 131 -3.61 -7.01 3.13
C THR A 131 -3.37 -6.42 1.75
N ALA A 132 -3.70 -5.14 1.57
CA ALA A 132 -3.52 -4.45 0.30
C ALA A 132 -2.49 -3.32 0.40
N ARG A 133 -1.64 -3.22 -0.61
CA ARG A 133 -0.61 -2.19 -0.79
C ARG A 133 -0.81 -1.53 -2.13
N PHE A 134 -1.04 -0.23 -2.15
CA PHE A 134 -1.14 0.57 -3.36
C PHE A 134 -0.10 1.70 -3.33
N ALA A 135 0.89 1.63 -4.20
CA ALA A 135 1.83 2.73 -4.44
C ALA A 135 1.33 3.68 -5.55
N ALA A 136 0.50 3.18 -6.47
CA ALA A 136 -0.23 3.91 -7.50
C ALA A 136 -1.38 3.03 -8.02
N ASP A 137 -2.23 3.58 -8.91
CA ASP A 137 -3.34 2.84 -9.53
C ASP A 137 -2.85 1.61 -10.33
N ASP A 138 -1.66 1.69 -10.92
CA ASP A 138 -1.02 0.64 -11.71
C ASP A 138 0.10 -0.11 -10.95
N ALA A 139 0.31 0.21 -9.66
CA ALA A 139 1.37 -0.38 -8.84
C ALA A 139 0.83 -0.78 -7.48
N PHE A 140 0.38 -2.03 -7.39
CA PHE A 140 -0.26 -2.58 -6.21
C PHE A 140 -0.02 -4.10 -6.02
N SER A 141 -0.28 -4.55 -4.80
CA SER A 141 -0.38 -5.95 -4.41
C SER A 141 -1.51 -6.11 -3.40
N ILE A 142 -2.42 -7.06 -3.63
CA ILE A 142 -3.53 -7.40 -2.75
C ILE A 142 -3.40 -8.88 -2.43
N GLU A 143 -3.00 -9.17 -1.19
CA GLU A 143 -2.86 -10.53 -0.66
C GLU A 143 -4.06 -10.83 0.22
N TRP A 144 -4.58 -12.06 0.15
CA TRP A 144 -5.54 -12.54 1.13
C TRP A 144 -5.21 -13.95 1.61
N ARG A 145 -5.59 -14.22 2.87
CA ARG A 145 -5.43 -15.52 3.52
C ARG A 145 -6.78 -16.15 3.83
N GLU A 146 -6.91 -17.43 3.53
CA GLU A 146 -8.00 -18.31 4.00
C GLU A 146 -7.36 -19.48 4.76
N GLY A 147 -7.35 -19.42 6.09
CA GLY A 147 -6.55 -20.33 6.90
C GLY A 147 -5.05 -20.18 6.59
N ASP A 148 -4.40 -21.26 6.15
CA ASP A 148 -2.99 -21.27 5.75
C ASP A 148 -2.78 -20.98 4.25
N ALA A 149 -3.86 -20.96 3.46
CA ALA A 149 -3.79 -20.69 2.03
C ALA A 149 -3.61 -19.19 1.77
N ILE A 150 -2.69 -18.84 0.87
CA ILE A 150 -2.40 -17.45 0.48
C ILE A 150 -2.62 -17.31 -1.02
N SER A 151 -3.43 -16.33 -1.39
CA SER A 151 -3.64 -15.91 -2.77
C SER A 151 -3.29 -14.44 -2.92
N ARG A 152 -2.95 -14.02 -4.14
CA ARG A 152 -2.54 -12.64 -4.41
C ARG A 152 -2.97 -12.18 -5.80
N ILE A 153 -3.35 -10.92 -5.90
CA ILE A 153 -3.36 -10.19 -7.18
C ILE A 153 -2.33 -9.07 -7.06
N ASP A 154 -1.42 -8.97 -8.00
CA ASP A 154 -0.45 -7.89 -8.04
C ASP A 154 -0.03 -7.52 -9.46
N SER A 155 0.73 -6.44 -9.55
CA SER A 155 1.19 -5.78 -10.77
C SER A 155 2.70 -5.88 -10.94
N ALA A 156 3.35 -6.86 -10.29
CA ALA A 156 4.79 -7.00 -10.36
C ALA A 156 5.26 -7.13 -11.81
N PRO A 157 6.42 -6.55 -12.15
CA PRO A 157 6.97 -6.67 -13.49
C PRO A 157 7.48 -8.09 -13.70
N ASN A 158 6.63 -9.00 -14.17
CA ASN A 158 7.06 -10.35 -14.49
C ASN A 158 7.62 -10.41 -15.93
N THR A 159 8.63 -11.26 -16.14
CA THR A 159 9.23 -11.49 -17.47
C THR A 159 8.30 -12.24 -18.41
N THR A 160 7.27 -12.90 -17.87
CA THR A 160 6.29 -13.75 -18.59
C THR A 160 5.22 -12.93 -19.32
N ASN A 161 4.83 -11.74 -18.84
CA ASN A 161 3.90 -10.80 -19.47
C ASN A 161 4.62 -9.68 -20.24
N GLY A 162 5.80 -9.95 -20.81
CA GLY A 162 6.52 -8.97 -21.62
C GLY A 162 7.06 -7.76 -20.83
N GLY A 163 7.14 -7.84 -19.51
CA GLY A 163 7.77 -6.84 -18.65
C GLY A 163 6.93 -5.57 -18.40
N GLN A 164 5.63 -5.56 -18.75
CA GLN A 164 4.77 -4.38 -18.60
C GLN A 164 3.96 -4.30 -17.29
N GLY A 165 4.13 -5.23 -16.34
CA GLY A 165 3.47 -5.12 -15.02
C GLY A 165 1.94 -5.23 -15.08
N ALA A 166 1.40 -5.94 -16.08
CA ALA A 166 -0.04 -6.21 -16.12
C ALA A 166 -0.46 -7.01 -14.87
N PRO A 167 -1.59 -6.65 -14.22
CA PRO A 167 -2.10 -7.38 -13.08
C PRO A 167 -2.28 -8.87 -13.39
N HIS A 168 -1.91 -9.71 -12.44
CA HIS A 168 -2.02 -11.17 -12.55
C HIS A 168 -2.36 -11.78 -11.19
N TYR A 169 -2.77 -13.04 -11.20
CA TYR A 169 -3.28 -13.75 -10.03
C TYR A 169 -2.37 -14.92 -9.66
N HIS A 170 -1.94 -14.97 -8.40
CA HIS A 170 -1.31 -16.14 -7.79
C HIS A 170 -2.36 -16.84 -6.95
N ASP A 171 -2.65 -18.10 -7.25
CA ASP A 171 -3.61 -18.87 -6.48
C ASP A 171 -3.02 -19.47 -5.19
N ALA A 172 -3.88 -20.12 -4.40
CA ALA A 172 -3.51 -20.75 -3.13
C ALA A 172 -2.43 -21.84 -3.25
N THR A 173 -2.19 -22.37 -4.46
CA THR A 173 -1.14 -23.35 -4.74
C THR A 173 0.18 -22.70 -5.15
N GLY A 174 0.17 -21.37 -5.36
CA GLY A 174 1.27 -20.59 -5.91
C GLY A 174 1.33 -20.63 -7.43
N GLU A 175 0.29 -21.10 -8.12
CA GLU A 175 0.23 -21.08 -9.58
C GLU A 175 -0.10 -19.68 -10.08
N LEU A 176 0.62 -19.25 -11.12
CA LEU A 176 0.48 -17.96 -11.77
C LEU A 176 -0.56 -18.03 -12.89
N HIS A 177 -1.59 -17.19 -12.80
CA HIS A 177 -2.64 -17.00 -13.78
C HIS A 177 -2.52 -15.61 -14.40
N SER A 178 -2.47 -15.55 -15.73
CA SER A 178 -2.38 -14.28 -16.47
C SER A 178 -3.68 -13.46 -16.43
N GLU A 179 -4.81 -14.10 -16.14
CA GLU A 179 -6.11 -13.45 -15.97
C GLU A 179 -6.44 -13.34 -14.49
N THR A 180 -6.88 -12.17 -14.07
CA THR A 180 -7.35 -11.94 -12.70
C THR A 180 -8.79 -12.42 -12.54
N PRO A 181 -9.17 -12.95 -11.36
CA PRO A 181 -10.53 -13.46 -11.13
C PRO A 181 -11.60 -12.38 -11.03
N CYS A 182 -11.19 -11.11 -10.98
CA CYS A 182 -12.04 -9.94 -10.91
C CYS A 182 -11.44 -8.79 -11.73
N ASP A 183 -12.21 -7.72 -11.95
CA ASP A 183 -11.73 -6.54 -12.67
C ASP A 183 -10.65 -5.83 -11.85
N THR A 184 -9.50 -5.60 -12.46
CA THR A 184 -8.36 -4.87 -11.87
C THR A 184 -7.97 -3.67 -12.73
N SER A 185 -8.89 -3.17 -13.54
CA SER A 185 -8.72 -1.95 -14.32
C SER A 185 -9.29 -0.74 -13.58
N GLY A 186 -8.73 0.44 -13.84
CA GLY A 186 -9.21 1.70 -13.28
C GLY A 186 -8.44 2.16 -12.05
N ALA A 187 -9.10 2.94 -11.19
CA ALA A 187 -8.52 3.51 -10.00
C ALA A 187 -8.40 2.46 -8.87
N ALA A 188 -7.50 2.69 -7.93
CA ALA A 188 -7.29 1.78 -6.80
C ALA A 188 -8.59 1.43 -6.04
N GLU A 189 -9.51 2.39 -5.88
CA GLU A 189 -10.80 2.17 -5.21
C GLU A 189 -11.67 1.16 -5.98
N ASP A 190 -11.72 1.26 -7.30
CA ASP A 190 -12.50 0.36 -8.15
C ASP A 190 -11.94 -1.06 -8.08
N VAL A 191 -10.60 -1.19 -8.15
CA VAL A 191 -9.90 -2.48 -7.98
C VAL A 191 -10.20 -3.08 -6.61
N MET A 192 -10.10 -2.29 -5.54
CA MET A 192 -10.36 -2.76 -4.17
C MET A 192 -11.81 -3.23 -3.99
N VAL A 193 -12.79 -2.49 -4.54
CA VAL A 193 -14.21 -2.86 -4.52
C VAL A 193 -14.44 -4.18 -5.27
N SER A 194 -13.84 -4.33 -6.45
CA SER A 194 -13.93 -5.52 -7.29
C SER A 194 -13.37 -6.77 -6.58
N VAL A 195 -12.19 -6.65 -5.94
CA VAL A 195 -11.59 -7.75 -5.18
C VAL A 195 -12.45 -8.14 -3.98
N VAL A 196 -12.93 -7.17 -3.19
CA VAL A 196 -13.80 -7.49 -2.02
C VAL A 196 -15.08 -8.17 -2.47
N ALA A 197 -15.72 -7.70 -3.55
CA ALA A 197 -16.91 -8.35 -4.10
C ALA A 197 -16.63 -9.81 -4.48
N TYR A 198 -15.52 -10.07 -5.18
CA TYR A 198 -15.08 -11.42 -5.54
C TYR A 198 -14.89 -12.33 -4.31
N LEU A 199 -14.18 -11.86 -3.28
CA LEU A 199 -13.93 -12.67 -2.07
C LEU A 199 -15.22 -13.01 -1.30
N LEU A 200 -16.18 -12.09 -1.28
CA LEU A 200 -17.48 -12.31 -0.63
C LEU A 200 -18.40 -13.25 -1.44
N GLU A 201 -18.17 -13.38 -2.75
CA GLU A 201 -18.89 -14.32 -3.62
C GLU A 201 -18.26 -15.71 -3.61
N ALA A 202 -16.93 -15.80 -3.65
CA ALA A 202 -16.18 -17.06 -3.60
C ALA A 202 -16.55 -17.90 -2.36
N SER A 203 -16.75 -17.24 -1.21
CA SER A 203 -17.15 -17.91 0.03
C SER A 203 -18.60 -18.43 0.05
N ARG A 204 -19.43 -18.06 -0.93
CA ARG A 204 -20.83 -18.56 -1.05
C ARG A 204 -20.92 -19.86 -1.86
N GLY A 205 -19.86 -20.21 -2.58
CA GLY A 205 -19.79 -21.41 -3.43
C GLY A 205 -19.29 -22.67 -2.72
N ASN A 206 -18.87 -22.54 -1.46
CA ASN A 206 -18.43 -23.63 -0.57
C ASN A 206 -19.55 -23.98 0.43
#